data_AF-A0A1M6CIB3-F1
#
_entry.id   AF-A0A1M6CIB3-F1
#
_cell.length_a   1.000
_cell.length_b   1.000
_cell.length_c   1.000
_cell.angle_alpha   90.00
_cell.angle_beta   90.00
_cell.angle_gamma   90.00
#
_symmetry.space_group_name_H-M   'P 1'
#
loop_
_entity.id
_entity.type
_entity.pdbx_description
1 polymer ?
#
loop_
_entity_poly.entity_id
_entity_poly.type
_entity_poly.pdbx_seq_one_letter_code
_entity_poly.pdbx_strand_id
1 'polypeptide(L)'
;MEEKETKYLEDLSRKVIGETTIESPSLDFTNAVITRINELHKSEVTVYKPLISKMAWILIALVVVSYIIFFASKTESSNWLTSVDFKILSKINVLSDVTLSKTFTYAILFLALMFCIQIPLIKNHVNKRYEI
;
A
#
# COMPACT_ATOMS: atom_id res chain seq x y z
N MET A 1 -38.27 34.37 -46.13
CA MET A 1 -39.23 34.73 -45.07
C MET A 1 -38.78 34.09 -43.75
N GLU A 2 -38.39 32.80 -43.77
CA GLU A 2 -37.75 32.04 -42.68
C GLU A 2 -36.67 32.76 -41.84
N GLU A 3 -35.67 33.40 -42.45
CA GLU A 3 -34.52 34.00 -41.72
C GLU A 3 -34.92 35.18 -40.80
N LYS A 4 -36.03 35.86 -41.11
CA LYS A 4 -36.53 36.96 -40.28
C LYS A 4 -37.25 36.45 -39.06
N GLU A 5 -37.90 35.29 -39.17
CA GLU A 5 -38.62 34.65 -38.07
C GLU A 5 -37.65 34.03 -37.07
N THR A 6 -36.59 33.36 -37.53
CA THR A 6 -35.56 32.81 -36.64
C THR A 6 -34.83 33.89 -35.83
N LYS A 7 -34.51 35.02 -36.48
CA LYS A 7 -33.88 36.17 -35.82
C LYS A 7 -34.79 36.82 -34.78
N TYR A 8 -36.10 36.89 -35.06
CA TYR A 8 -37.09 37.38 -34.11
C TYR A 8 -37.22 36.47 -32.89
N LEU A 9 -37.22 35.15 -33.08
CA LEU A 9 -37.27 34.16 -32.01
C LEU A 9 -36.01 34.20 -31.12
N GLU A 10 -34.83 34.41 -31.72
CA GLU A 10 -33.57 34.55 -30.99
C GLU A 10 -33.55 35.84 -30.15
N ASP A 11 -34.03 36.95 -30.70
CA ASP A 11 -34.10 38.24 -30.00
C ASP A 11 -35.10 38.19 -28.82
N LEU A 12 -36.24 37.54 -29.02
CA LEU A 12 -37.20 37.27 -27.95
C LEU A 12 -36.61 36.39 -26.86
N SER A 13 -35.92 35.31 -27.21
CA SER A 13 -35.26 34.42 -26.24
C SER A 13 -34.21 35.17 -25.43
N ARG A 14 -33.35 35.95 -26.10
CA ARG A 14 -32.33 36.78 -25.46
C ARG A 14 -32.94 37.85 -24.54
N LYS A 15 -34.07 38.44 -24.92
CA LYS A 15 -34.77 39.43 -24.12
C LYS A 15 -35.40 38.81 -22.88
N VAL A 16 -36.08 37.68 -23.02
CA VAL A 16 -36.67 36.94 -21.89
C VAL A 16 -35.60 36.46 -20.92
N ILE A 17 -34.50 35.89 -21.41
CA ILE A 17 -33.40 35.41 -20.57
C ILE A 17 -32.62 36.59 -19.94
N GLY A 18 -32.37 37.65 -20.72
CA GLY A 18 -31.60 38.81 -20.27
C GLY A 18 -32.34 39.73 -19.29
N GLU A 19 -33.68 39.75 -19.33
CA GLU A 19 -34.52 40.52 -18.40
C GLU A 19 -34.86 39.76 -17.12
N THR A 20 -34.61 38.44 -17.08
CA THR A 20 -34.72 37.69 -15.83
C THR A 20 -33.62 38.12 -14.87
N THR A 21 -34.00 38.46 -13.65
CA THR A 21 -33.03 38.78 -12.59
C THR A 21 -32.16 37.55 -12.39
N ILE A 22 -30.86 37.69 -12.64
CA ILE A 22 -29.88 36.63 -12.37
C ILE A 22 -29.99 36.32 -10.87
N GLU A 23 -30.54 35.16 -10.52
CA GLU A 23 -30.58 34.70 -9.14
C GLU A 23 -29.12 34.57 -8.67
N SER A 24 -28.67 35.55 -7.88
CA SER A 24 -27.36 35.49 -7.28
C SER A 24 -27.39 34.36 -6.25
N PRO A 25 -26.41 33.44 -6.28
CA PRO A 25 -26.32 32.44 -5.23
C PRO A 25 -26.23 33.13 -3.87
N SER A 26 -26.64 32.41 -2.82
CA SER A 26 -26.47 32.90 -1.46
C SER A 26 -25.01 33.24 -1.19
N LEU A 27 -24.76 34.21 -0.30
CA LEU A 27 -23.39 34.63 0.04
C LEU A 27 -22.51 33.46 0.51
N ASP A 28 -23.13 32.44 1.11
CA ASP A 28 -22.47 31.23 1.63
C ASP A 28 -22.50 30.02 0.67
N PHE A 29 -23.00 30.17 -0.56
CA PHE A 29 -23.10 29.06 -1.50
C PHE A 29 -21.75 28.36 -1.71
N THR A 30 -20.69 29.13 -1.94
CA THR A 30 -19.34 28.60 -2.13
C THR A 30 -18.85 27.85 -0.89
N ASN A 31 -19.10 28.39 0.31
CA ASN A 31 -18.72 27.76 1.58
C ASN A 31 -19.47 26.44 1.79
N ALA A 32 -20.77 26.41 1.51
CA ALA A 32 -21.60 25.21 1.64
C ALA A 32 -21.16 24.11 0.66
N VAL A 33 -20.86 24.48 -0.60
CA VAL A 33 -20.39 23.54 -1.63
C VAL A 33 -19.01 22.98 -1.26
N ILE A 34 -18.05 23.83 -0.91
CA ILE A 34 -16.70 23.39 -0.52
C ILE A 34 -16.71 22.52 0.73
N THR A 35 -17.57 22.83 1.71
CA THR A 35 -17.72 22.02 2.92
C THR A 35 -18.22 20.62 2.58
N ARG A 36 -19.24 20.52 1.72
CA ARG A 36 -19.79 19.22 1.32
C ARG A 36 -18.81 18.40 0.48
N ILE A 37 -18.06 19.05 -0.41
CA ILE A 37 -17.00 18.39 -1.20
C ILE A 37 -15.90 17.86 -0.28
N ASN A 38 -15.46 18.65 0.71
CA ASN A 38 -14.45 18.22 1.68
C ASN A 38 -14.92 17.06 2.56
N GLU A 39 -16.19 17.04 2.96
CA GLU A 39 -16.75 15.91 3.73
C GLU A 39 -16.81 14.62 2.90
N LEU A 40 -17.19 14.71 1.63
CA LEU A 40 -17.16 13.59 0.68
C LEU A 40 -15.73 13.09 0.47
N HIS A 41 -14.77 13.99 0.23
CA HIS A 41 -13.36 13.66 0.03
C HIS A 41 -12.69 13.11 1.30
N LYS A 42 -13.08 13.58 2.49
CA LYS A 42 -12.58 13.06 3.77
C LYS A 42 -12.98 11.61 4.02
N SER A 43 -14.11 11.17 3.47
CA SER A 43 -14.52 9.76 3.52
C SER A 43 -13.68 8.85 2.60
N GLU A 44 -13.04 9.43 1.58
CA GLU A 44 -12.14 8.76 0.64
C GLU A 44 -10.65 8.93 0.98
N VAL A 45 -10.31 9.47 2.16
CA VAL A 45 -8.94 9.39 2.67
C VAL A 45 -8.67 7.90 2.90
N THR A 46 -8.03 7.29 1.91
CA THR A 46 -7.52 5.92 1.95
C THR A 46 -6.60 5.83 3.16
N VAL A 47 -7.16 5.39 4.29
CA VAL A 47 -6.41 5.25 5.53
C VAL A 47 -5.30 4.25 5.23
N TYR A 48 -4.07 4.76 5.25
CA TYR A 48 -2.88 4.00 4.92
C TYR A 48 -2.78 2.76 5.82
N LYS A 49 -3.22 1.62 5.28
CA LYS A 49 -3.10 0.34 5.96
C LYS A 49 -1.76 -0.24 5.56
N PRO A 50 -0.81 -0.41 6.49
CA PRO A 50 0.47 -1.01 6.15
C PRO A 50 0.24 -2.41 5.57
N LEU A 51 0.74 -2.64 4.34
CA LEU A 51 0.58 -3.91 3.60
C LEU A 51 0.96 -5.15 4.41
N ILE A 52 1.94 -4.99 5.31
CA ILE A 52 2.36 -5.99 6.29
C ILE A 52 2.24 -5.35 7.66
N SER A 53 1.40 -5.95 8.51
CA SER A 53 1.25 -5.58 9.91
C SER A 53 2.61 -5.63 10.63
N LYS A 54 2.81 -4.78 11.63
CA LYS A 54 4.01 -4.80 12.48
C LYS A 54 4.28 -6.20 13.06
N MET A 55 3.22 -6.98 13.32
CA MET A 55 3.32 -8.36 13.79
C MET A 55 3.86 -9.33 12.73
N ALA A 56 3.53 -9.10 11.45
CA ALA A 56 4.02 -9.93 10.36
C ALA A 56 5.52 -9.70 10.10
N TRP A 57 6.04 -8.48 10.33
CA TRP A 57 7.49 -8.22 10.33
C TRP A 57 8.23 -8.99 11.43
N ILE A 58 7.66 -9.05 12.64
CA ILE A 58 8.23 -9.83 13.75
C ILE A 58 8.23 -11.32 13.40
N LEU A 59 7.15 -11.83 12.79
CA LEU A 59 7.07 -13.22 12.34
C LEU A 59 8.15 -13.55 11.30
N ILE A 60 8.35 -12.68 10.30
CA ILE A 60 9.38 -12.87 9.27
C ILE A 60 10.77 -12.89 9.91
N ALA A 61 11.06 -11.94 10.82
CA ALA A 61 12.33 -11.91 11.54
C ALA A 61 12.56 -13.19 12.36
N LEU A 62 11.53 -13.68 13.06
CA LEU A 62 11.57 -14.91 13.84
C LEU A 62 11.88 -16.13 12.95
N VAL A 63 11.23 -16.24 11.79
CA VAL A 63 11.43 -17.34 10.83
C VAL A 63 12.87 -17.32 10.29
N VAL A 64 13.37 -16.15 9.91
CA VAL A 64 14.73 -15.99 9.39
C VAL A 64 15.76 -16.36 10.46
N VAL A 65 15.59 -15.87 11.69
CA VAL A 65 16.48 -16.18 12.82
C VAL A 65 16.45 -17.68 13.12
N SER A 66 15.27 -18.29 13.20
CA SER A 66 15.12 -19.74 13.42
C SER A 66 15.79 -20.57 12.31
N TYR A 67 15.73 -20.11 11.06
CA TYR A 67 16.35 -20.79 9.92
C TYR A 67 17.89 -20.73 9.99
N ILE A 68 18.44 -19.55 10.30
CA ILE A 68 19.89 -19.35 10.48
C ILE A 68 20.40 -20.27 11.61
N ILE A 69 19.66 -20.32 12.72
CA ILE A 69 19.95 -21.16 13.88
C ILE A 69 19.95 -22.65 13.51
N PHE A 70 18.89 -23.12 12.84
CA PHE A 70 18.76 -24.53 12.46
C PHE A 70 19.93 -25.00 11.59
N PHE A 71 20.39 -24.13 10.68
CA PHE A 71 21.49 -24.48 9.78
C PHE A 71 22.86 -24.36 10.42
N ALA A 72 23.03 -23.40 11.33
CA ALA A 72 24.23 -23.28 12.16
C ALA A 72 24.46 -24.53 13.02
N SER A 73 23.40 -25.08 13.63
CA SER A 73 23.49 -26.30 14.44
C SER A 73 23.85 -27.56 13.63
N LYS A 74 23.68 -27.55 12.30
CA LYS A 74 24.08 -28.67 11.41
C LYS A 74 25.49 -28.50 10.81
N THR A 75 26.17 -27.40 11.09
CA THR A 75 27.52 -27.12 10.57
C THR A 75 28.51 -27.18 11.73
N GLU A 76 29.19 -28.31 11.85
CA GLU A 76 30.19 -28.68 12.89
C GLU A 76 31.43 -27.76 12.98
N SER A 77 31.46 -26.60 12.31
CA SER A 77 32.72 -25.84 12.11
C SER A 77 32.67 -24.34 12.39
N SER A 78 31.67 -23.81 13.10
CA SER A 78 31.66 -22.37 13.40
C SER A 78 31.47 -22.08 14.90
N ASN A 79 32.58 -21.72 15.55
CA ASN A 79 32.71 -21.36 16.98
C ASN A 79 31.95 -20.07 17.40
N TRP A 80 31.19 -19.44 16.52
CA TRP A 80 30.46 -18.19 16.80
C TRP A 80 29.08 -18.37 17.45
N LEU A 81 28.49 -19.57 17.43
CA LEU A 81 27.13 -19.84 17.91
C LEU A 81 27.06 -20.87 19.05
N THR A 82 28.20 -21.15 19.70
CA THR A 82 28.34 -22.17 20.75
C THR A 82 27.64 -21.83 22.07
N SER A 83 27.20 -20.58 22.28
CA SER A 83 26.55 -20.15 23.53
C SER A 83 25.03 -20.19 23.51
N VAL A 84 24.40 -20.58 22.39
CA VAL A 84 22.95 -20.59 22.29
C VAL A 84 22.42 -22.02 22.36
N ASP A 85 21.88 -22.38 23.54
CA ASP A 85 21.44 -23.73 23.86
C ASP A 85 20.05 -24.00 23.23
N PHE A 86 20.04 -24.58 22.03
CA PHE A 86 18.83 -24.81 21.22
C PHE A 86 18.15 -26.18 21.47
N LYS A 87 18.05 -26.60 22.74
CA LYS A 87 17.35 -27.85 23.14
C LYS A 87 15.87 -27.94 22.75
N ILE A 88 15.23 -26.82 22.40
CA ILE A 88 13.81 -26.77 22.02
C ILE A 88 13.60 -27.21 20.56
N LEU A 89 14.58 -26.97 19.69
CA LEU A 89 14.47 -27.24 18.24
C LEU A 89 14.73 -28.72 17.90
N SER A 90 15.50 -29.43 18.72
CA SER A 90 15.84 -30.85 18.55
C SER A 90 14.64 -31.80 18.74
N LYS A 91 13.52 -31.32 19.30
CA LYS A 91 12.31 -32.13 19.51
C LYS A 91 11.40 -32.18 18.26
N ILE A 92 11.69 -31.38 17.24
CA ILE A 92 10.88 -31.27 16.02
C ILE A 92 11.42 -32.27 14.98
N ASN A 93 11.13 -33.56 15.19
CA ASN A 93 11.67 -34.68 14.39
C ASN A 93 11.04 -34.83 12.98
N VAL A 94 10.26 -33.85 12.52
CA VAL A 94 9.58 -33.88 11.20
C VAL A 94 10.48 -33.45 10.03
N LEU A 95 11.69 -32.98 10.30
CA LEU A 95 12.64 -32.50 9.28
C LEU A 95 14.00 -33.24 9.30
N SER A 96 14.03 -34.43 9.90
CA SER A 96 15.28 -35.13 10.19
C SER A 96 15.93 -35.76 8.95
N ASP A 97 15.14 -36.06 7.90
CA ASP A 97 15.61 -36.79 6.71
C ASP A 97 15.74 -35.92 5.44
N VAL A 98 15.52 -34.60 5.55
CA VAL A 98 15.64 -33.70 4.40
C VAL A 98 17.10 -33.24 4.26
N THR A 99 17.84 -33.89 3.37
CA THR A 99 19.21 -33.51 2.98
C THR A 99 19.17 -32.37 1.96
N LEU A 100 18.99 -31.14 2.43
CA LEU A 100 19.13 -29.96 1.55
C LEU A 100 20.59 -29.76 1.14
N SER A 101 20.81 -29.59 -0.17
CA SER A 101 22.12 -29.19 -0.69
C SER A 101 22.53 -27.83 -0.12
N LYS A 102 23.83 -27.66 0.16
CA LYS A 102 24.39 -26.39 0.66
C LYS A 102 24.04 -25.23 -0.28
N THR A 103 24.12 -25.45 -1.60
CA THR A 103 23.75 -24.46 -2.62
C THR A 103 22.27 -24.04 -2.52
N PHE A 104 21.37 -25.01 -2.30
CA PHE A 104 19.94 -24.74 -2.17
C PHE A 104 19.63 -23.90 -0.92
N THR A 105 20.37 -24.14 0.18
CA THR A 105 20.26 -23.34 1.39
C THR A 105 20.69 -21.89 1.17
N TYR A 106 21.85 -21.68 0.53
CA TYR A 106 22.29 -20.32 0.18
C TYR A 106 21.30 -19.62 -0.76
N ALA A 107 20.70 -20.36 -1.69
CA ALA A 107 19.68 -19.83 -2.59
C ALA A 107 18.42 -19.37 -1.83
N ILE A 108 17.91 -20.17 -0.88
CA ILE A 108 16.76 -19.78 -0.03
C ILE A 108 17.10 -18.55 0.80
N LEU A 109 18.29 -18.50 1.40
CA LEU A 109 18.71 -17.37 2.24
C LEU A 109 18.80 -16.09 1.42
N PHE A 110 19.40 -16.17 0.23
CA PHE A 110 19.51 -15.04 -0.68
C PHE A 110 18.14 -14.58 -1.20
N LEU A 111 17.24 -15.52 -1.50
CA LEU A 111 15.86 -15.23 -1.90
C LEU A 111 15.09 -14.50 -0.79
N ALA A 112 15.21 -14.96 0.46
CA ALA A 112 14.59 -14.31 1.61
C ALA A 112 15.14 -12.89 1.82
N LEU A 113 16.46 -12.71 1.70
CA LEU A 113 17.10 -11.39 1.76
C LEU A 113 16.60 -10.46 0.64
N MET A 114 16.48 -11.00 -0.58
CA MET A 114 15.96 -10.28 -1.73
C MET A 114 14.53 -9.77 -1.47
N PHE A 115 13.63 -10.61 -0.94
CA PHE A 115 12.28 -10.19 -0.56
C PHE A 115 12.28 -9.09 0.51
N CYS A 116 13.18 -9.16 1.49
CA CYS A 116 13.31 -8.12 2.52
C CYS A 116 13.67 -6.75 1.93
N ILE A 117 14.41 -6.71 0.82
CA ILE A 117 14.79 -5.47 0.13
C ILE A 117 13.72 -5.04 -0.88
N GLN A 118 13.12 -5.99 -1.59
CA GLN A 118 12.12 -5.73 -2.62
C GLN A 118 10.83 -5.15 -2.06
N ILE A 119 10.35 -5.64 -0.91
CA ILE A 119 9.10 -5.19 -0.31
C ILE A 119 9.16 -3.68 0.04
N PRO A 120 10.21 -3.16 0.73
CA PRO A 120 10.37 -1.72 0.96
C PRO A 120 10.52 -0.89 -0.33
N LEU A 121 11.25 -1.39 -1.34
CA LEU A 121 11.43 -0.67 -2.61
C LEU A 121 10.10 -0.46 -3.34
N ILE A 122 9.30 -1.52 -3.48
CA ILE A 122 7.98 -1.46 -4.11
C ILE A 122 7.06 -0.56 -3.29
N LYS A 123 7.08 -0.69 -1.97
CA LYS A 123 6.32 0.17 -1.06
C LYS A 123 6.66 1.65 -1.25
N ASN A 124 7.94 2.00 -1.35
CA ASN A 124 8.37 3.39 -1.54
C ASN A 124 7.95 3.93 -2.92
N HIS A 125 8.11 3.13 -3.98
CA HIS A 125 7.73 3.52 -5.33
C HIS A 125 6.21 3.74 -5.47
N VAL A 126 5.41 2.89 -4.84
CA VAL A 126 3.94 3.03 -4.78
C VAL A 126 3.55 4.23 -3.92
N ASN A 127 4.15 4.44 -2.75
CA ASN A 127 3.83 5.58 -1.88
C ASN A 127 4.04 6.92 -2.61
N LYS A 128 5.14 7.04 -3.35
CA LYS A 128 5.45 8.25 -4.14
C LYS A 128 4.45 8.53 -5.27
N ARG A 129 3.68 7.52 -5.71
CA ARG A 129 2.64 7.68 -6.75
C ARG A 129 1.29 8.12 -6.18
N TYR A 130 1.05 7.91 -4.88
CA TYR A 130 -0.23 8.16 -4.22
C TYR A 130 -0.15 9.21 -3.09
N GLU A 131 1.01 9.83 -2.86
CA GLU A 131 1.10 11.10 -2.13
C GLU A 131 0.56 12.22 -3.03
N ILE A 132 -0.66 12.67 -2.73
CA ILE A 132 -1.24 13.95 -3.14
C ILE A 132 -0.91 14.97 -2.04
#